data_AF-A0A748LP56-F1
#
_entry.id   AF-A0A748LP56-F1
#
_cell.length_a   1.000
_cell.length_b   1.000
_cell.length_c   1.000
_cell.angle_alpha   90.00
_cell.angle_beta   90.00
_cell.angle_gamma   90.00
#
_symmetry.space_group_name_H-M   'P 1'
#
loop_
_entity.id
_entity.type
_entity.pdbx_description
1 polymer ?
#
loop_
_entity_poly.entity_id
_entity_poly.type
_entity_poly.pdbx_seq_one_letter_code
_entity_poly.pdbx_strand_id
1 'polypeptide(L)' 'MKPTQLKPGQRVVITPSLGGQYLIHGTFIKRVPRYYGRAAYSVIRVPAFAGLNGDDDLGDVHLSDYDVSRRVSLEGKQ' A
#
# COMPACT_ATOMS: atom_id res chain seq x y z
N MET A 1 1.22 -0.56 -11.18
CA MET A 1 1.50 -2.02 -11.35
C MET A 1 0.23 -2.87 -11.19
N LYS A 2 0.16 -4.15 -11.60
CA LYS A 2 -1.05 -4.95 -11.28
C LYS A 2 -1.02 -5.40 -9.81
N PRO A 3 -2.07 -5.16 -9.00
CA PRO A 3 -2.08 -5.54 -7.58
C PRO A 3 -1.87 -7.03 -7.34
N THR A 4 -2.31 -7.88 -8.27
CA THR A 4 -2.16 -9.34 -8.22
C THR A 4 -0.73 -9.83 -8.43
N GLN A 5 0.19 -8.97 -8.87
CA GLN A 5 1.62 -9.31 -9.03
C GLN A 5 2.43 -9.10 -7.75
N LEU A 6 1.86 -8.42 -6.75
CA LEU A 6 2.50 -8.21 -5.46
C LEU A 6 2.46 -9.49 -4.62
N LYS A 7 3.58 -9.80 -3.98
CA LYS A 7 3.73 -10.93 -3.06
C LYS A 7 3.95 -10.40 -1.63
N PRO A 8 3.36 -11.04 -0.60
CA PRO A 8 3.62 -10.69 0.79
C PRO A 8 5.12 -10.54 1.09
N GLY A 9 5.47 -9.48 1.81
CA GLY A 9 6.86 -9.13 2.15
C GLY A 9 7.59 -8.30 1.08
N GLN A 10 7.00 -8.07 -0.09
CA GLN A 10 7.63 -7.22 -1.10
C GLN A 10 7.67 -5.76 -0.66
N ARG A 11 8.82 -5.14 -0.88
CA ARG A 11 9.04 -3.72 -0.69
C ARG A 11 8.44 -2.91 -1.82
N VAL A 12 7.71 -1.86 -1.47
CA VAL A 12 6.97 -1.02 -2.40
C VAL A 12 7.18 0.45 -2.08
N VAL A 13 7.02 1.28 -3.10
CA VAL A 13 6.99 2.72 -2.98
C VAL A 13 5.60 3.21 -3.39
N ILE A 14 5.03 4.11 -2.61
CA ILE A 14 3.74 4.75 -2.85
C ILE A 14 3.97 6.23 -3.20
N THR A 15 3.54 6.63 -4.38
CA THR A 15 3.52 8.03 -4.81
C THR A 15 2.26 8.73 -4.26
N PRO A 16 2.38 9.87 -3.55
CA PRO A 16 1.24 10.66 -3.10
C PRO A 16 0.39 11.16 -4.27
N SER A 17 -0.93 11.25 -4.10
CA SER A 17 -1.86 11.71 -5.14
C SER A 17 -1.94 13.24 -5.29
N LEU A 18 -1.52 14.01 -4.28
CA LEU A 18 -1.65 15.48 -4.24
C LEU A 18 -0.29 16.15 -4.05
N GLY A 19 0.51 16.27 -5.12
CA GLY A 19 1.70 17.13 -5.19
C GLY A 19 2.83 16.86 -4.17
N GLY A 20 2.66 15.86 -3.29
CA GLY A 20 3.66 15.47 -2.30
C GLY A 20 4.90 14.96 -3.00
N GLN A 21 6.02 15.63 -2.76
CA GLN A 21 7.31 15.28 -3.36
C GLN A 21 7.97 14.06 -2.69
N TYR A 22 7.43 13.60 -1.56
CA TYR A 22 8.03 12.52 -0.79
C TYR A 22 7.43 11.17 -1.15
N LEU A 23 8.30 10.26 -1.57
CA LEU A 23 7.97 8.85 -1.77
C LEU A 23 7.71 8.19 -0.41
N ILE A 24 6.62 7.44 -0.31
CA ILE A 24 6.27 6.72 0.92
C ILE A 24 6.70 5.26 0.75
N HIS A 25 7.58 4.79 1.63
CA HIS A 25 8.11 3.44 1.57
C HIS A 25 7.27 2.49 2.44
N GLY A 26 6.96 1.32 1.90
CA GLY A 26 6.15 0.34 2.60
C GLY A 26 6.46 -1.10 2.23
N THR A 27 5.79 -2.01 2.91
CA THR A 27 5.86 -3.45 2.67
C THR A 27 4.47 -3.96 2.36
N PHE A 28 4.30 -4.61 1.21
CA PHE A 28 3.03 -5.24 0.86
C PHE A 28 2.78 -6.45 1.77
N ILE A 29 1.65 -6.45 2.47
CA ILE A 29 1.28 -7.52 3.42
C ILE A 29 0.41 -8.54 2.73
N LYS A 30 -0.70 -8.09 2.12
CA LYS A 30 -1.65 -8.97 1.41
C LYS A 30 -2.59 -8.17 0.53
N ARG A 31 -3.24 -8.86 -0.41
CA ARG A 31 -4.42 -8.36 -1.11
C ARG A 31 -5.66 -9.09 -0.61
N VAL A 32 -6.69 -8.32 -0.27
CA VAL A 32 -8.02 -8.82 0.07
C VAL A 32 -8.87 -8.80 -1.20
N PRO A 33 -9.37 -9.96 -1.68
CA PRO A 33 -10.21 -10.01 -2.87
C PRO A 33 -11.56 -9.32 -2.62
N ARG A 34 -12.24 -8.97 -3.71
CA ARG A 34 -13.61 -8.44 -3.66
C ARG A 34 -14.52 -9.46 -2.96
N TYR A 35 -15.37 -8.98 -2.07
CA TYR A 35 -16.44 -9.77 -1.46
C TYR A 35 -17.70 -8.90 -1.34
N TYR A 36 -18.87 -9.51 -1.09
CA TYR A 36 -20.19 -8.87 -1.11
C TYR A 36 -20.21 -7.38 -0.70
N GLY A 37 -20.50 -6.50 -1.67
CA GLY A 37 -20.61 -5.05 -1.47
C GLY A 37 -19.30 -4.30 -1.20
N ARG A 38 -18.14 -4.98 -1.16
CA ARG A 38 -16.84 -4.38 -0.85
C ARG A 38 -15.82 -4.63 -1.96
N ALA A 39 -15.23 -3.55 -2.46
CA ALA A 39 -14.19 -3.59 -3.48
C ALA A 39 -12.92 -4.30 -2.94
N ALA A 40 -12.13 -4.86 -3.86
CA ALA A 40 -10.82 -5.41 -3.52
C ALA A 40 -9.86 -4.29 -3.08
N TYR A 41 -8.99 -4.60 -2.13
CA TYR A 41 -7.98 -3.67 -1.64
C TYR A 41 -6.72 -4.41 -1.22
N SER A 42 -5.61 -3.69 -1.17
CA SER A 42 -4.32 -4.16 -0.69
C SER A 42 -4.00 -3.53 0.66
N VAL A 43 -3.35 -4.32 1.52
CA VAL A 43 -2.81 -3.88 2.80
C VAL A 43 -1.31 -3.68 2.63
N ILE A 44 -0.84 -2.47 2.87
CA ILE A 44 0.59 -2.13 2.85
C ILE A 44 0.95 -1.56 4.21
N ARG A 45 2.00 -2.10 4.83
CA ARG A 45 2.55 -1.55 6.06
C ARG A 45 3.51 -0.41 5.75
N VAL A 46 3.25 0.76 6.32
CA VAL A 46 4.08 1.96 6.19
C VAL A 46 4.61 2.33 7.58
N PRO A 47 5.87 2.00 7.89
CA PRO A 47 6.44 2.25 9.23
C PRO A 47 6.37 3.73 9.65
N ALA A 48 6.44 4.66 8.69
CA ALA A 48 6.33 6.09 8.94
C ALA A 48 4.94 6.52 9.47
N PHE A 49 3.92 5.66 9.36
CA PHE A 49 2.57 5.90 9.86
C PHE A 49 2.25 5.11 11.13
N ALA A 50 3.21 4.35 11.67
CA ALA A 50 3.01 3.66 12.93
C ALA A 50 2.78 4.67 14.07
N GLY A 51 1.88 4.33 15.00
CA GLY A 51 1.51 5.18 16.13
C GLY A 51 0.56 6.35 15.82
N LEU A 52 0.17 6.58 14.57
CA LEU A 52 -0.70 7.71 14.22
C LEU A 52 -2.13 7.56 14.75
N ASN A 53 -2.60 6.31 14.92
CA ASN A 53 -3.92 6.01 15.50
C ASN A 53 -3.82 5.24 16.83
N GLY A 54 -2.81 5.56 17.65
CA GLY A 54 -2.55 4.92 18.94
C GLY A 54 -1.39 3.92 18.91
N ASP A 55 -0.98 3.45 20.08
CA ASP A 55 0.27 2.69 20.27
C ASP A 55 0.30 1.32 19.54
N ASP A 56 -0.87 0.75 19.26
CA ASP A 56 -1.02 -0.51 18.52
C ASP A 56 -1.09 -0.32 16.99
N ASP A 57 -1.04 0.91 16.49
CA ASP A 57 -1.07 1.19 15.05
C ASP A 57 0.26 0.82 14.39
N LEU A 58 0.24 -0.26 13.60
CA LEU A 58 1.41 -0.74 12.86
C LEU A 58 1.67 0.05 11.56
N GLY A 59 0.85 1.06 11.26
CA GLY A 59 0.92 1.87 10.05
C GLY A 59 0.35 1.16 8.82
N ASP A 60 -0.65 0.30 9.01
CA ASP A 60 -1.26 -0.46 7.92
C ASP A 60 -2.23 0.42 7.12
N VAL A 61 -1.94 0.60 5.83
CA VAL A 61 -2.79 1.37 4.91
C VAL A 61 -3.56 0.46 3.97
N HIS A 62 -4.82 0.81 3.74
CA HIS A 62 -5.70 0.16 2.78
C HIS A 62 -5.75 0.95 1.48
N LEU A 63 -5.23 0.37 0.40
CA LEU A 63 -5.26 0.97 -0.93
C LEU A 63 -6.15 0.16 -1.86
N SER A 64 -7.04 0.84 -2.59
CA SER A 64 -7.83 0.20 -3.64
C SER A 64 -6.94 -0.37 -4.74
N ASP A 65 -7.43 -1.36 -5.50
CA ASP A 65 -6.72 -1.84 -6.69
C ASP A 65 -6.41 -0.69 -7.67
N TYR A 66 -7.28 0.33 -7.73
CA TYR A 66 -7.08 1.54 -8.54
C TYR A 66 -5.87 2.35 -8.04
N ASP A 67 -5.77 2.62 -6.74
CA ASP A 67 -4.62 3.32 -6.15
C ASP A 67 -3.32 2.54 -6.35
N VAL A 68 -3.33 1.22 -6.09
CA VAL A 68 -2.15 0.37 -6.31
C VAL A 68 -1.72 0.39 -7.77
N SER A 69 -2.67 0.42 -8.71
CA SER A 69 -2.35 0.44 -10.12
C SER A 69 -1.61 1.69 -10.57
N ARG A 70 -1.94 2.85 -9.99
CA ARG A 70 -1.43 4.17 -10.41
C ARG A 70 -0.30 4.71 -9.56
N ARG A 71 -0.22 4.32 -8.30
CA ARG A 71 0.61 4.98 -7.30
C ARG A 71 1.65 4.07 -6.68
N VAL A 72 1.55 2.76 -6.88
CA VAL A 72 2.46 1.79 -6.26
C VAL A 72 3.40 1.21 -7.30
N SER A 73 4.68 1.18 -6.95
CA SER A 73 5.77 0.54 -7.68
C SER A 73 6.60 -0.35 -6.74
N LEU A 74 7.36 -1.29 -7.30
CA LEU A 74 8.31 -2.08 -6.52
C LEU A 74 9.52 -1.23 -6.16
N GLU A 75 9.94 -1.28 -4.90
CA GLU A 75 11.18 -0.65 -4.47
C GLU A 75 12.35 -1.33 -5.19
N GLY A 76 13.18 -0.53 -5.88
CA GLY A 76 14.37 -1.03 -6.60
C GLY A 76 14.16 -1.45 -8.06
N LYS A 77 12.97 -1.31 -8.65
CA LYS A 77 12.81 -1.34 -10.10
C LYS A 77 12.73 0.07 -10.66
N GLN A 78 13.85 0.57 -11.16
CA GLN A 78 13.89 1.63 -12.17
C GLN A 78 13.57 1.03 -13.54
#